data_AF-K0BDE5-F1
#
_entry.id   AF-K0BDE5-F1
#
_cell.length_a   1.000
_cell.length_b   1.000
_cell.length_c   1.000
_cell.angle_alpha   90.00
_cell.angle_beta   90.00
_cell.angle_gamma   90.00
#
_symmetry.space_group_name_H-M   'P 1'
#
loop_
_entity.id
_entity.type
_entity.pdbx_description
1 polymer ?
#
loop_
_entity_poly.entity_id
_entity_poly.type
_entity_poly.pdbx_seq_one_letter_code
_entity_poly.pdbx_strand_id
1 'polypeptide(L)' 'MLMTKIPMLNDTPPEALQCTTCLLPMQYQTIKDDKFLWQCFKCGKQYLISKNIDESMEESWSPPR' A
#
# COMPACT_ATOMS: atom_id res chain seq x y z
N MET A 1 12.63 19.65 8.39
CA MET A 1 12.57 18.24 7.91
C MET A 1 11.33 17.61 8.54
N LEU A 2 10.22 17.56 7.81
CA LEU A 2 8.98 16.97 8.31
C LEU A 2 9.06 15.46 8.09
N MET A 3 9.49 14.72 9.12
CA MET A 3 9.26 13.28 9.19
C MET A 3 7.75 13.09 9.33
N THR A 4 7.04 12.89 8.22
CA THR A 4 5.64 12.47 8.24
C THR A 4 5.60 11.00 8.62
N LYS A 5 5.83 10.70 9.90
CA LYS A 5 5.78 9.36 10.48
C LYS A 5 4.32 8.92 10.47
N ILE A 6 3.95 8.14 9.46
CA ILE A 6 2.62 7.53 9.35
C ILE A 6 2.43 6.66 10.60
N PRO A 7 1.37 6.89 11.41
CA PRO A 7 1.19 6.19 12.67
C PRO A 7 1.04 4.69 12.41
N MET A 8 1.81 3.91 13.18
CA MET A 8 1.88 2.47 13.12
C MET A 8 0.50 1.90 13.39
N LEU A 9 -0.10 1.39 12.34
CA LEU A 9 -1.39 0.73 12.38
C LEU A 9 -1.14 -0.71 12.84
N ASN A 10 -1.79 -1.11 13.93
CA ASN A 10 -1.76 -2.44 14.56
C ASN A 10 -1.83 -3.57 13.51
N ASP A 11 -1.38 -4.79 13.86
CA ASP A 11 -1.40 -6.08 13.10
C ASP A 11 -2.66 -6.47 12.30
N THR A 12 -3.63 -5.58 12.18
CA THR A 12 -4.74 -5.63 11.24
C THR A 12 -4.33 -4.87 9.96
N PRO A 13 -4.55 -5.41 8.74
CA PRO A 13 -4.37 -4.59 7.54
C PRO A 13 -5.14 -3.27 7.68
N PRO A 14 -4.64 -2.12 7.18
CA PRO A 14 -5.35 -0.85 7.24
C PRO A 14 -6.79 -1.06 6.77
N GLU A 15 -7.72 -0.92 7.71
CA GLU A 15 -9.16 -1.09 7.49
C GLU A 15 -9.62 -0.23 6.31
N ALA A 16 -8.91 0.88 6.06
CA ALA A 16 -8.95 1.63 4.82
C ALA A 16 -7.55 2.14 4.44
N LEU A 17 -7.05 1.73 3.27
CA LEU A 17 -5.86 2.31 2.64
C LEU A 17 -6.28 3.48 1.74
N GLN A 18 -5.63 4.64 1.82
CA GLN A 18 -5.95 5.79 0.97
C GLN A 18 -4.93 5.96 -0.15
N CYS A 19 -5.40 6.25 -1.36
CA CYS A 19 -4.55 6.60 -2.48
C CYS A 19 -3.95 7.99 -2.26
N THR A 20 -2.63 8.11 -2.27
CA THR A 20 -1.95 9.40 -2.06
C THR A 20 -2.13 10.38 -3.23
N THR A 21 -2.58 9.88 -4.39
CA THR A 21 -2.83 10.71 -5.58
C THR A 21 -4.26 11.25 -5.60
N CYS A 22 -5.24 10.41 -5.29
CA CYS A 22 -6.66 10.79 -5.39
C CYS A 22 -7.30 11.14 -4.04
N LEU A 23 -6.61 10.86 -2.93
CA LEU A 23 -7.14 10.95 -1.56
C LEU A 23 -8.44 10.15 -1.37
N LEU A 24 -8.62 9.10 -2.19
CA LEU A 24 -9.76 8.20 -2.15
C LEU A 24 -9.39 6.86 -1.53
N PRO A 25 -10.34 6.15 -0.91
CA PRO A 25 -10.11 4.81 -0.41
C PRO A 25 -9.73 3.88 -1.56
N MET A 26 -8.74 3.04 -1.28
CA MET A 26 -8.32 1.93 -2.11
C MET A 26 -9.03 0.68 -1.64
N GLN A 27 -9.27 -0.23 -2.56
CA GLN A 27 -9.97 -1.47 -2.29
C GLN A 27 -8.99 -2.63 -2.38
N TYR A 28 -9.02 -3.49 -1.36
CA TYR A 28 -8.32 -4.75 -1.37
C TYR A 28 -8.78 -5.62 -2.54
N GLN A 29 -7.82 -6.17 -3.27
CA GLN A 29 -8.08 -7.04 -4.42
C GLN A 29 -7.84 -8.50 -4.05
N THR A 30 -6.60 -8.82 -3.69
CA THR A 30 -6.16 -10.20 -3.42
C THR A 30 -4.84 -10.19 -2.63
N ILE A 31 -4.41 -11.35 -2.14
CA ILE A 31 -3.04 -11.55 -1.65
C ILE A 31 -2.20 -12.10 -2.80
N LYS A 32 -1.00 -11.53 -2.99
CA LYS A 32 -0.02 -11.99 -3.96
C LYS A 32 1.35 -12.03 -3.29
N ASP A 33 2.01 -13.19 -3.31
CA ASP A 33 3.35 -13.37 -2.72
C ASP A 33 3.42 -12.92 -1.24
N ASP A 34 2.44 -13.31 -0.42
CA ASP A 34 2.27 -12.89 0.99
C ASP A 34 2.14 -11.37 1.22
N LYS A 35 1.85 -10.61 0.16
CA LYS A 35 1.55 -9.17 0.19
C LYS A 35 0.08 -8.93 -0.15
N PHE A 36 -0.60 -8.06 0.59
CA PHE A 36 -1.94 -7.59 0.27
C PHE A 36 -1.86 -6.60 -0.90
N LEU A 37 -2.56 -6.90 -2.00
CA LEU A 37 -2.71 -6.01 -3.13
C LEU A 37 -3.93 -5.11 -2.93
N TRP A 38 -3.68 -3.81 -2.92
CA TRP A 38 -4.70 -2.77 -2.88
C TRP A 38 -4.67 -1.96 -4.16
N GLN A 39 -5.83 -1.62 -4.70
CA GLN A 39 -5.93 -0.81 -5.91
C GLN A 39 -6.88 0.37 -5.74
N CYS A 40 -6.47 1.52 -6.28
CA CYS A 40 -7.32 2.68 -6.43
C CYS A 40 -8.08 2.56 -7.75
N PHE A 41 -9.39 2.37 -7.72
CA PHE A 41 -10.21 2.27 -8.94
C PHE A 41 -10.29 3.58 -9.74
N LYS A 42 -10.01 4.74 -9.13
CA LYS A 42 -10.05 6.03 -9.83
C LYS A 42 -8.83 6.26 -10.72
N CYS A 43 -7.63 5.92 -10.26
CA CYS A 43 -6.37 6.21 -10.97
C CYS A 43 -5.55 4.96 -11.33
N GLY A 44 -5.99 3.78 -10.93
CA GLY A 44 -5.30 2.52 -11.21
C GLY A 44 -4.08 2.23 -10.33
N LYS A 45 -3.67 3.16 -9.46
CA LYS A 45 -2.52 2.98 -8.55
C LYS A 45 -2.68 1.74 -7.69
N GLN A 46 -1.60 0.99 -7.51
CA GLN A 46 -1.58 -0.24 -6.74
C GLN A 46 -0.57 -0.14 -5.59
N TYR A 47 -0.90 -0.78 -4.47
CA TYR A 47 0.01 -0.95 -3.34
C TYR A 47 0.08 -2.43 -2.97
N LEU A 48 1.30 -2.90 -2.70
CA LEU A 48 1.58 -4.24 -2.19
C LEU A 48 2.10 -4.08 -0.76
N ILE A 49 1.34 -4.56 0.20
CA ILE A 49 1.67 -4.42 1.62
C ILE A 49 2.00 -5.81 2.18
N SER A 50 3.25 -6.00 2.62
CA SER A 50 3.70 -7.24 3.24
C SER A 50 2.84 -7.60 4.45
N LYS A 51 2.43 -8.87 4.55
CA LYS A 51 1.75 -9.38 5.75
C LYS A 51 2.71 -9.49 6.95
N ASN A 52 4.00 -9.72 6.70
CA ASN A 52 5.04 -9.67 7.71
C ASN A 52 5.61 -8.25 7.84
N ILE A 53 5.43 -7.65 9.00
CA ILE A 53 5.95 -6.31 9.35
C ILE A 53 7.49 -6.29 9.51
N ASP A 54 8.12 -7.47 9.59
CA ASP A 54 9.58 -7.61 9.73
C ASP A 54 10.34 -7.38 8.41
N GLU A 55 9.67 -7.52 7.25
CA GLU A 55 10.29 -7.34 5.94
C GLU A 55 9.89 -5.99 5.35
N SER A 56 10.82 -5.04 5.50
CA SER A 56 10.86 -3.71 4.90
C SER A 56 10.13 -3.62 3.56
N MET A 57 9.24 -2.63 3.41
CA MET A 57 8.55 -2.35 2.15
C MET A 57 9.57 -2.25 0.99
N GLU A 58 9.62 -3.25 0.13
CA GLU A 58 10.46 -3.18 -1.07
C GLU A 58 9.66 -2.49 -2.18
N GLU A 59 9.96 -1.21 -2.38
CA GLU A 59 9.39 -0.39 -3.44
C GLU A 59 10.11 -0.71 -4.76
N SER A 60 9.51 -1.55 -5.60
CA SER A 60 10.04 -1.89 -6.92
C SER A 60 9.42 -1.01 -8.01
N TRP A 61 10.22 -0.12 -8.58
CA TRP A 61 9.87 0.67 -9.77
C TRP A 61 10.56 0.10 -11.00
N SER A 62 9.79 -0.27 -12.02
CA SER A 62 10.33 -0.55 -13.36
C SER A 62 10.18 0.69 -14.24
N PRO A 63 11.25 1.18 -14.89
CA PRO A 63 11.16 2.33 -15.80
C PRO A 63 10.36 1.97 -17.07
N PRO A 64 9.68 2.95 -17.69
CA PRO A 64 8.94 2.73 -18.93
C PRO A 64 9.91 2.35 -20.07
N ARG A 65 9.56 1.33 -20.86
CA ARG A 65 10.21 0.99 -22.13
C ARG A 65 9.64 1.83 -23.27
#